data_AF-A0A943G1Q8-F1
#
_entry.id   AF-A0A943G1Q8-F1
#
_cell.length_a   1.000
_cell.length_b   1.000
_cell.length_c   1.000
_cell.angle_alpha   90.00
_cell.angle_beta   90.00
_cell.angle_gamma   90.00
#
_symmetry.space_group_name_H-M   'P 1'
#
loop_
_entity.id
_entity.type
_entity.pdbx_description
1 polymer ?
#
loop_
_entity_poly.entity_id
_entity_poly.type
_entity_poly.pdbx_seq_one_letter_code
_entity_poly.pdbx_strand_id
1 'polypeptide(L)'
;MAMTGFNPDEVNSSINSVKSAYEALIRALGDDMQNQFVGGMADKWACRNAQSFFNDAFKPSVDSLISSSNQIFESIVSAMNAAGQAWAEQTDANYSPVSFSAINKTMDTSVIQENIGGVRGIDLDTATGVVAKLPTIAESAKNALTQAQQAVQSCGFIGGGQAESLVNALGVVKSKIDAATGEISNETKSYMDQTIAEYSNTEGKVSEAFSANN
;
A
#
# COMPACT_ATOMS: atom_id res chain seq x y z
N MET A 1 11.76 16.75 -36.79
CA MET A 1 10.90 17.67 -36.02
C MET A 1 9.90 16.82 -35.29
N ALA A 2 9.86 16.86 -33.95
CA ALA A 2 8.77 16.25 -33.20
C ALA A 2 7.52 17.12 -33.41
N MET A 3 6.42 16.53 -33.84
CA MET A 3 5.17 17.21 -34.10
C MET A 3 4.51 17.50 -32.75
N THR A 4 4.43 18.76 -32.30
CA THR A 4 3.63 19.11 -31.11
C THR A 4 2.15 19.04 -31.48
N GLY A 5 1.33 18.39 -30.66
CA GLY A 5 -0.08 18.15 -30.97
C GLY A 5 -0.88 17.57 -29.79
N PHE A 6 -2.18 17.45 -30.00
CA PHE A 6 -3.16 16.97 -29.03
C PHE A 6 -4.07 15.92 -29.66
N ASN A 7 -4.17 14.77 -29.00
CA ASN A 7 -5.15 13.75 -29.32
C ASN A 7 -6.04 13.50 -28.08
N PRO A 8 -7.31 13.94 -28.08
CA PRO A 8 -8.19 13.80 -26.91
C PRO A 8 -8.46 12.34 -26.53
N ASP A 9 -8.50 11.43 -27.51
CA ASP A 9 -8.72 10.01 -27.27
C ASP A 9 -7.53 9.37 -26.56
N GLU A 10 -6.31 9.74 -26.95
CA GLU A 10 -5.08 9.28 -26.29
C GLU A 10 -4.96 9.84 -24.86
N VAL A 11 -5.28 11.12 -24.65
CA VAL A 11 -5.27 11.72 -23.30
C VAL A 11 -6.29 11.03 -22.40
N ASN A 12 -7.52 10.80 -22.88
CA ASN A 12 -8.55 10.08 -22.12
C ASN A 12 -8.14 8.62 -21.83
N SER A 13 -7.54 7.94 -22.81
CA SER A 13 -7.01 6.59 -22.65
C SER A 13 -5.91 6.53 -21.58
N SER A 14 -5.00 7.51 -21.56
CA SER A 14 -3.97 7.63 -20.53
C SER A 14 -4.56 7.90 -19.15
N ILE A 15 -5.54 8.80 -19.02
CA ILE A 15 -6.21 9.05 -17.73
C ILE A 15 -6.90 7.78 -17.22
N ASN A 16 -7.59 7.04 -18.09
CA ASN A 16 -8.23 5.78 -17.72
C ASN A 16 -7.22 4.70 -17.32
N SER A 17 -6.05 4.68 -17.96
CA SER A 17 -4.95 3.79 -17.58
C SER A 17 -4.37 4.16 -16.22
N VAL A 18 -4.19 5.46 -15.94
CA VAL A 18 -3.80 5.97 -14.60
C VAL A 18 -4.82 5.58 -13.53
N LYS A 19 -6.12 5.69 -13.82
CA LYS A 19 -7.19 5.24 -12.92
C LYS A 19 -7.18 3.73 -12.67
N SER A 20 -6.98 2.93 -13.72
CA SER A 20 -6.89 1.47 -13.59
C SER A 20 -5.68 1.05 -12.75
N ALA A 21 -4.55 1.73 -12.94
CA ALA A 21 -3.36 1.52 -12.13
C ALA A 21 -3.58 1.94 -10.66
N TYR A 22 -4.31 3.05 -10.42
CA TYR A 22 -4.72 3.44 -9.08
C TYR A 22 -5.59 2.37 -8.39
N GLU A 23 -6.58 1.81 -9.08
CA GLU A 23 -7.42 0.74 -8.55
C GLU A 23 -6.60 -0.50 -8.19
N ALA A 24 -5.64 -0.89 -9.05
CA ALA A 24 -4.72 -1.99 -8.77
C ALA A 24 -3.82 -1.70 -7.55
N LEU A 25 -3.35 -0.46 -7.41
CA LEU A 25 -2.57 -0.03 -6.24
C LEU A 25 -3.38 -0.14 -4.95
N ILE A 26 -4.60 0.39 -4.93
CA ILE A 26 -5.47 0.34 -3.74
C ILE A 26 -5.91 -1.08 -3.42
N ARG A 27 -6.07 -1.94 -4.43
CA ARG A 27 -6.30 -3.37 -4.21
C ARG A 27 -5.10 -4.02 -3.51
N ALA A 28 -3.88 -3.76 -3.97
CA ALA A 28 -2.68 -4.32 -3.33
C ALA A 28 -2.49 -3.80 -1.89
N LEU A 29 -2.51 -2.48 -1.70
CA LEU A 29 -2.33 -1.87 -0.37
C LEU A 29 -3.51 -2.13 0.57
N GLY A 30 -4.70 -2.36 0.02
CA GLY A 30 -5.94 -2.49 0.76
C GLY A 30 -6.39 -3.93 0.92
N ASP A 31 -6.81 -4.57 -0.16
CA ASP A 31 -7.33 -5.95 -0.12
C ASP A 31 -6.25 -6.97 0.21
N ASP A 32 -5.10 -6.89 -0.47
CA ASP A 32 -4.08 -7.91 -0.30
C ASP A 32 -3.41 -7.80 1.08
N MET A 33 -3.10 -6.58 1.54
CA MET A 33 -2.65 -6.37 2.93
C MET A 33 -3.68 -6.87 3.95
N GLN A 34 -4.96 -6.52 3.80
CA GLN A 34 -6.01 -6.95 4.73
C GLN A 34 -6.18 -8.47 4.76
N ASN A 35 -6.30 -9.09 3.59
CA ASN A 35 -6.65 -10.51 3.50
C ASN A 35 -5.44 -11.42 3.71
N GLN A 36 -4.31 -11.08 3.10
CA GLN A 36 -3.16 -11.98 3.08
C GLN A 36 -2.25 -11.81 4.28
N PHE A 37 -2.13 -10.58 4.82
CA PHE A 37 -1.29 -10.27 5.96
C PHE A 37 -2.08 -10.21 7.27
N VAL A 38 -3.03 -9.27 7.41
CA VAL A 38 -3.82 -9.15 8.66
C VAL A 38 -4.65 -10.41 8.90
N GLY A 39 -5.45 -10.82 7.91
CA GLY A 39 -6.24 -12.05 7.99
C GLY A 39 -5.39 -13.31 8.14
N GLY A 40 -4.20 -13.33 7.53
CA GLY A 40 -3.25 -14.44 7.66
C GLY A 40 -2.62 -14.55 9.05
N MET A 41 -2.53 -13.44 9.80
CA MET A 41 -1.97 -13.41 11.16
C MET A 41 -3.02 -13.63 12.26
N ALA A 42 -4.31 -13.51 11.94
CA ALA A 42 -5.40 -13.48 12.92
C ALA A 42 -5.43 -14.68 13.87
N ASP A 43 -5.08 -15.88 13.40
CA ASP A 43 -5.04 -17.10 14.19
C ASP A 43 -3.61 -17.55 14.55
N LYS A 44 -2.57 -16.79 14.18
CA LYS A 44 -1.16 -17.17 14.34
C LYS A 44 -0.41 -16.34 15.36
N TRP A 45 -0.88 -15.12 15.63
CA TRP A 45 -0.25 -14.24 16.59
C TRP A 45 -1.30 -13.52 17.43
N ALA A 46 -1.41 -13.92 18.69
CA ALA A 46 -2.40 -13.36 19.62
C ALA A 46 -1.77 -13.08 20.97
N CYS A 47 -1.49 -11.80 21.19
CA CYS A 47 -1.02 -11.25 22.45
C CYS A 47 -1.16 -9.73 22.39
N ARG A 48 -0.85 -9.05 23.50
CA ARG A 48 -0.85 -7.59 23.55
C ARG A 48 0.13 -6.98 22.55
N ASN A 49 1.31 -7.59 22.38
CA ASN A 49 2.33 -7.11 21.44
C ASN A 49 1.84 -7.19 19.99
N ALA A 50 1.09 -8.24 19.63
CA ALA A 50 0.44 -8.35 18.32
C ALA A 50 -0.53 -7.18 18.10
N GLN A 51 -1.41 -6.94 19.07
CA GLN A 51 -2.38 -5.84 18.99
C GLN A 51 -1.71 -4.47 18.88
N SER A 52 -0.66 -4.22 19.67
CA SER A 52 0.12 -2.98 19.58
C SER A 52 0.77 -2.82 18.21
N PHE A 53 1.45 -3.84 17.69
CA PHE A 53 2.01 -3.78 16.34
C PHE A 53 0.94 -3.44 15.29
N PHE A 54 -0.18 -4.18 15.29
CA PHE A 54 -1.20 -3.99 14.26
C PHE A 54 -1.91 -2.64 14.35
N ASN A 55 -2.22 -2.17 15.56
CA ASN A 55 -2.96 -0.92 15.77
C ASN A 55 -2.08 0.33 15.73
N ASP A 56 -0.86 0.25 16.24
CA ASP A 56 -0.03 1.44 16.48
C ASP A 56 1.01 1.65 15.37
N ALA A 57 1.38 0.58 14.65
CA ALA A 57 2.44 0.61 13.64
C ALA A 57 1.91 0.27 12.23
N PHE A 58 1.33 -0.92 12.06
CA PHE A 58 0.89 -1.41 10.75
C PHE A 58 -0.26 -0.60 10.15
N LYS A 59 -1.40 -0.52 10.85
CA LYS A 59 -2.61 0.14 10.34
C LYS A 59 -2.37 1.62 9.99
N PRO A 60 -1.75 2.43 10.86
CA PRO A 60 -1.46 3.83 10.54
C PRO A 60 -0.57 3.99 9.30
N SER A 61 0.43 3.12 9.14
CA SER A 61 1.36 3.15 7.99
C SER A 61 0.64 2.85 6.68
N VAL A 62 -0.17 1.80 6.63
CA VAL A 62 -0.92 1.43 5.42
C VAL A 62 -2.02 2.44 5.10
N ASP A 63 -2.77 2.91 6.11
CA ASP A 63 -3.83 3.91 5.92
C ASP A 63 -3.23 5.25 5.41
N SER A 64 -2.06 5.65 5.91
CA SER A 64 -1.34 6.83 5.43
C SER A 64 -0.87 6.69 3.98
N LEU A 65 -0.39 5.51 3.58
CA LEU A 65 -0.04 5.22 2.18
C LEU A 65 -1.24 5.29 1.25
N ILE A 66 -2.38 4.71 1.64
CA ILE A 66 -3.64 4.78 0.88
C ILE A 66 -4.07 6.24 0.72
N SER A 67 -4.10 7.01 1.81
CA SER A 67 -4.47 8.43 1.78
C SER A 67 -3.53 9.25 0.90
N SER A 68 -2.20 9.05 1.01
CA SER A 68 -1.22 9.75 0.17
C SER A 68 -1.36 9.37 -1.31
N SER A 69 -1.72 8.12 -1.60
CA SER A 69 -1.95 7.65 -2.97
C SER A 69 -3.19 8.31 -3.56
N ASN A 70 -4.29 8.40 -2.79
CA ASN A 70 -5.52 9.07 -3.20
C ASN A 70 -5.25 10.51 -3.64
N GLN A 71 -4.52 11.28 -2.81
CA GLN A 71 -4.19 12.68 -3.10
C GLN A 71 -3.30 12.85 -4.35
N ILE A 72 -2.30 11.98 -4.52
CA ILE A 72 -1.37 12.06 -5.64
C ILE A 72 -2.08 11.70 -6.96
N PHE A 73 -2.87 10.63 -6.98
CA PHE A 73 -3.61 10.25 -8.19
C PHE A 73 -4.71 11.24 -8.56
N GLU A 74 -5.41 11.81 -7.58
CA GLU A 74 -6.35 12.91 -7.81
C GLU A 74 -5.67 14.12 -8.47
N SER A 75 -4.51 14.50 -7.94
CA SER A 75 -3.70 15.61 -8.49
C SER A 75 -3.24 15.32 -9.92
N ILE A 76 -2.79 14.10 -10.21
CA ILE A 76 -2.36 13.70 -11.56
C ILE A 76 -3.53 13.75 -12.55
N VAL A 77 -4.69 13.17 -12.21
CA VAL A 77 -5.85 13.19 -13.09
C VAL A 77 -6.35 14.62 -13.30
N SER A 78 -6.36 15.45 -12.25
CA SER A 78 -6.69 16.87 -12.36
C SER A 78 -5.74 17.62 -13.31
N ALA A 79 -4.43 17.41 -13.17
CA ALA A 79 -3.43 18.04 -14.03
C ALA A 79 -3.56 17.60 -15.50
N MET A 80 -3.81 16.31 -15.74
CA MET A 80 -4.03 15.78 -17.10
C MET A 80 -5.32 16.34 -17.71
N ASN A 81 -6.41 16.44 -16.95
CA ASN A 81 -7.65 17.07 -17.41
C ASN A 81 -7.45 18.55 -17.76
N ALA A 82 -6.76 19.31 -16.90
CA ALA A 82 -6.49 20.73 -17.13
C ALA A 82 -5.63 20.94 -18.39
N ALA A 83 -4.61 20.10 -18.59
CA ALA A 83 -3.79 20.12 -19.79
C ALA A 83 -4.62 19.77 -21.05
N GLY A 84 -5.52 18.78 -20.95
CA GLY A 84 -6.43 18.40 -22.03
C GLY A 84 -7.37 19.54 -22.42
N GLN A 85 -7.95 20.23 -21.43
CA GLN A 85 -8.81 21.40 -21.66
C GLN A 85 -8.05 22.54 -22.34
N ALA A 86 -6.87 22.90 -21.83
CA ALA A 86 -6.07 23.99 -22.38
C ALA A 86 -5.68 23.73 -23.86
N TRP A 87 -5.35 22.48 -24.20
CA TRP A 87 -5.06 22.09 -25.58
C TRP A 87 -6.30 22.13 -26.47
N ALA A 88 -7.43 21.67 -25.97
CA ALA A 88 -8.69 21.67 -26.69
C ALA A 88 -9.14 23.10 -27.04
N GLU A 89 -9.02 24.03 -26.08
CA GLU A 89 -9.29 25.46 -26.27
C GLU A 89 -8.38 26.10 -27.33
N GLN A 90 -7.11 25.68 -27.44
CA GLN A 90 -6.16 26.22 -28.42
C GLN A 90 -6.30 25.63 -29.82
N THR A 91 -6.94 24.48 -29.95
CA THR A 91 -7.03 23.72 -31.22
C THR A 91 -8.44 23.62 -31.78
N ASP A 92 -9.40 24.37 -31.21
CA ASP A 92 -10.84 24.26 -31.49
C ASP A 92 -11.37 22.82 -31.40
N ALA A 93 -10.72 21.98 -30.59
CA ALA A 93 -11.14 20.62 -30.31
C ALA A 93 -12.10 20.59 -29.11
N ASN A 94 -12.95 19.56 -29.05
CA ASN A 94 -13.78 19.32 -27.88
C ASN A 94 -13.08 18.32 -26.95
N TYR A 95 -12.98 18.67 -25.67
CA TYR A 95 -12.46 17.78 -24.64
C TYR A 95 -13.41 17.71 -23.44
N SER A 96 -13.72 16.48 -23.01
CA SER A 96 -14.54 16.23 -21.83
C SER A 96 -13.64 15.67 -20.72
N PRO A 97 -13.53 16.35 -19.57
CA PRO A 97 -12.77 15.85 -18.44
C PRO A 97 -13.27 14.50 -17.95
N VAL A 98 -12.34 13.65 -17.51
CA VAL A 98 -12.63 12.37 -16.89
C VAL A 98 -12.65 12.54 -15.38
N SER A 99 -13.70 12.06 -14.72
CA SER A 99 -13.80 12.10 -13.25
C SER A 99 -12.82 11.14 -12.57
N PHE A 100 -12.29 11.58 -11.43
CA PHE A 100 -11.58 10.73 -10.49
C PHE A 100 -12.43 10.55 -9.23
N SER A 101 -12.34 9.38 -8.60
CA SER A 101 -13.02 9.10 -7.35
C SER A 101 -12.09 8.32 -6.45
N ALA A 102 -11.69 8.92 -5.33
CA ALA A 102 -10.84 8.27 -4.37
C ALA A 102 -11.59 7.10 -3.71
N ILE A 103 -10.94 5.94 -3.68
CA ILE A 103 -11.35 4.77 -2.93
C ILE A 103 -10.87 4.97 -1.49
N ASN A 104 -11.81 5.30 -0.61
CA ASN A 104 -11.53 5.39 0.82
C ASN A 104 -11.51 3.99 1.41
N LYS A 105 -10.33 3.58 1.87
CA LYS A 105 -10.11 2.29 2.48
C LYS A 105 -9.21 2.42 3.69
N THR A 106 -9.55 1.68 4.73
CA THR A 106 -8.81 1.64 5.99
C THR A 106 -8.64 0.20 6.42
N MET A 107 -7.49 -0.13 7.01
CA MET A 107 -7.24 -1.47 7.54
C MET A 107 -8.14 -1.76 8.74
N ASP A 108 -8.65 -2.99 8.83
CA ASP A 108 -9.35 -3.49 10.01
C ASP A 108 -8.48 -4.53 10.71
N THR A 109 -8.02 -4.16 11.89
CA THR A 109 -7.14 -4.97 12.75
C THR A 109 -7.90 -5.64 13.89
N SER A 110 -9.23 -5.52 13.95
CA SER A 110 -10.06 -6.10 15.02
C SER A 110 -10.00 -7.62 15.11
N VAL A 111 -9.61 -8.29 14.02
CA VAL A 111 -9.37 -9.74 13.97
C VAL A 111 -8.12 -10.17 14.74
N ILE A 112 -7.22 -9.23 15.08
CA ILE A 112 -6.04 -9.50 15.89
C ILE A 112 -6.42 -9.46 17.37
N GLN A 113 -6.45 -10.62 17.98
CA GLN A 113 -6.94 -10.80 19.34
C GLN A 113 -5.80 -10.88 20.37
N GLU A 114 -6.13 -10.64 21.63
CA GLU A 114 -5.16 -10.78 22.73
C GLU A 114 -4.87 -12.26 23.06
N ASN A 115 -5.80 -13.17 22.72
CA ASN A 115 -5.65 -14.62 22.88
C ASN A 115 -6.50 -15.36 21.85
N ILE A 116 -6.11 -16.60 21.51
CA ILE A 116 -6.86 -17.52 20.66
C ILE A 116 -7.15 -18.78 21.48
N GLY A 117 -8.42 -19.05 21.76
CA GLY A 117 -8.80 -20.22 22.56
C GLY A 117 -8.17 -20.24 23.96
N GLY A 118 -7.90 -19.08 24.56
CA GLY A 118 -7.22 -18.95 25.85
C GLY A 118 -5.68 -18.98 25.76
N VAL A 119 -5.10 -19.24 24.59
CA VAL A 119 -3.65 -19.23 24.37
C VAL A 119 -3.19 -17.83 23.98
N ARG A 120 -2.12 -17.36 24.62
CA ARG A 120 -1.44 -16.11 24.30
C ARG A 120 -0.04 -16.44 23.80
N GLY A 121 0.36 -15.89 22.66
CA GLY A 121 1.66 -16.16 22.06
C GLY A 121 1.64 -16.06 20.54
N ILE A 122 2.59 -16.76 19.92
CA ILE A 122 2.81 -16.75 18.48
C ILE A 122 3.20 -18.15 17.99
N ASP A 123 2.59 -18.58 16.90
CA ASP A 123 3.07 -19.68 16.07
C ASP A 123 4.10 -19.09 15.08
N LEU A 124 5.38 -19.14 15.48
CA LEU A 124 6.47 -18.45 14.77
C LEU A 124 6.64 -18.93 13.33
N ASP A 125 6.57 -20.25 13.11
CA ASP A 125 6.82 -20.83 11.79
C ASP A 125 5.74 -20.38 10.80
N THR A 126 4.48 -20.43 11.21
CA THR A 126 3.39 -20.02 10.32
C THR A 126 3.27 -18.50 10.21
N ALA A 127 3.52 -17.74 11.28
CA ALA A 127 3.57 -16.28 11.24
C ALA A 127 4.67 -15.79 10.28
N THR A 128 5.86 -16.39 10.32
CA THR A 128 6.96 -16.06 9.38
C THR A 128 6.55 -16.31 7.93
N GLY A 129 5.81 -17.39 7.67
CA GLY A 129 5.24 -17.65 6.35
C GLY A 129 4.25 -16.58 5.86
N VAL A 130 3.54 -15.91 6.78
CA VAL A 130 2.65 -14.78 6.46
C VAL A 130 3.45 -13.51 6.19
N VAL A 131 4.48 -13.21 7.00
CA VAL A 131 5.39 -12.07 6.78
C VAL A 131 6.05 -12.13 5.40
N ALA A 132 6.41 -13.33 4.93
CA ALA A 132 7.01 -13.54 3.61
C ALA A 132 6.11 -13.10 2.43
N LYS A 133 4.82 -12.81 2.66
CA LYS A 133 3.92 -12.27 1.63
C LYS A 133 4.07 -10.76 1.42
N LEU A 134 4.56 -10.00 2.41
CA LEU A 134 4.70 -8.54 2.34
C LEU A 134 5.49 -8.06 1.10
N PRO A 135 6.64 -8.66 0.74
CA PRO A 135 7.36 -8.26 -0.46
C PRO A 135 6.57 -8.46 -1.76
N THR A 136 5.75 -9.52 -1.82
CA THR A 136 4.92 -9.82 -3.01
C THR A 136 3.80 -8.80 -3.17
N ILE A 137 3.17 -8.40 -2.06
CA ILE A 137 2.14 -7.35 -2.04
C ILE A 137 2.75 -6.01 -2.45
N ALA A 138 3.91 -5.66 -1.87
CA ALA A 138 4.64 -4.45 -2.22
C ALA A 138 5.05 -4.42 -3.70
N GLU A 139 5.51 -5.55 -4.26
CA GLU A 139 5.84 -5.64 -5.68
C GLU A 139 4.61 -5.44 -6.58
N SER A 140 3.45 -5.98 -6.19
CA SER A 140 2.18 -5.77 -6.90
C SER A 140 1.78 -4.29 -6.91
N ALA A 141 1.91 -3.62 -5.77
CA ALA A 141 1.67 -2.18 -5.64
C ALA A 141 2.64 -1.34 -6.50
N LYS A 142 3.93 -1.71 -6.53
CA LYS A 142 4.94 -1.05 -7.37
C LYS A 142 4.72 -1.24 -8.86
N ASN A 143 4.28 -2.43 -9.27
CA ASN A 143 3.94 -2.71 -10.67
C ASN A 143 2.76 -1.84 -11.13
N ALA A 144 1.75 -1.65 -10.28
CA ALA A 144 0.66 -0.72 -10.56
C ALA A 144 1.16 0.72 -10.75
N LEU A 145 2.06 1.20 -9.89
CA LEU A 145 2.68 2.53 -10.07
C LEU A 145 3.50 2.65 -11.36
N THR A 146 4.23 1.60 -11.74
CA THR A 146 4.97 1.59 -13.01
C THR A 146 4.04 1.65 -14.22
N GLN A 147 2.86 1.00 -14.16
CA GLN A 147 1.84 1.15 -15.20
C GLN A 147 1.28 2.59 -15.25
N ALA A 148 1.02 3.21 -14.09
CA ALA A 148 0.61 4.62 -14.04
C ALA A 148 1.67 5.55 -14.65
N GLN A 149 2.96 5.33 -14.34
CA GLN A 149 4.06 6.10 -14.90
C GLN A 149 4.15 5.94 -16.42
N GLN A 150 4.01 4.72 -16.93
CA GLN A 150 3.99 4.46 -18.37
C GLN A 150 2.83 5.18 -19.05
N ALA A 151 1.62 5.12 -18.48
CA ALA A 151 0.44 5.81 -19.00
C ALA A 151 0.60 7.34 -19.06
N VAL A 152 1.29 7.92 -18.08
CA VAL A 152 1.66 9.34 -18.06
C VAL A 152 2.76 9.64 -19.09
N GLN A 153 3.76 8.78 -19.26
CA GLN A 153 4.83 8.97 -20.24
C GLN A 153 4.36 8.86 -21.68
N SER A 154 3.41 7.97 -21.94
CA SER A 154 2.82 7.75 -23.26
C SER A 154 1.58 8.62 -23.51
N CYS A 155 1.28 9.58 -22.62
CA CYS A 155 0.11 10.43 -22.81
C CYS A 155 0.23 11.26 -24.09
N GLY A 156 -0.90 11.45 -24.78
CA GLY A 156 -0.99 12.17 -26.06
C GLY A 156 -0.66 13.67 -25.99
N PHE A 157 -0.02 14.15 -24.91
CA PHE A 157 0.57 15.48 -24.82
C PHE A 157 1.93 15.47 -25.53
N ILE A 158 1.96 15.87 -26.79
CA ILE A 158 3.20 15.85 -27.56
C ILE A 158 4.03 17.11 -27.27
N GLY A 159 4.93 17.04 -26.29
CA GLY A 159 5.97 18.03 -26.02
C GLY A 159 5.85 18.78 -24.68
N GLY A 160 6.98 18.91 -23.97
CA GLY A 160 7.13 19.67 -22.71
C GLY A 160 7.36 18.77 -21.48
N GLY A 161 8.22 19.20 -20.55
CA GLY A 161 8.60 18.47 -19.32
C GLY A 161 7.49 18.26 -18.27
N GLN A 162 6.21 18.40 -18.66
CA GLN A 162 5.06 18.23 -17.77
C GLN A 162 4.84 16.74 -17.41
N ALA A 163 5.06 15.82 -18.35
CA ALA A 163 5.02 14.38 -18.08
C ALA A 163 6.05 13.96 -17.02
N GLU A 164 7.23 14.57 -17.03
CA GLU A 164 8.30 14.27 -16.06
C GLU A 164 7.90 14.63 -14.62
N SER A 165 7.21 15.76 -14.44
CA SER A 165 6.75 16.19 -13.11
C SER A 165 5.67 15.24 -12.54
N LEU A 166 4.78 14.73 -13.39
CA LEU A 166 3.77 13.74 -13.02
C LEU A 166 4.40 12.36 -12.73
N VAL A 167 5.39 11.94 -13.54
CA VAL A 167 6.17 10.72 -13.28
C VAL A 167 6.92 10.79 -11.97
N ASN A 168 7.50 11.96 -11.65
CA ASN A 168 8.21 12.19 -10.39
C ASN A 168 7.26 12.11 -9.19
N ALA A 169 6.04 12.66 -9.29
CA ALA A 169 5.02 12.53 -8.24
C ALA A 169 4.64 11.07 -7.96
N LEU A 170 4.49 10.25 -9.01
CA LEU A 170 4.29 8.79 -8.86
C LEU A 170 5.51 8.08 -8.27
N GLY A 171 6.72 8.55 -8.61
CA GLY A 171 7.97 8.07 -8.03
C GLY A 171 8.02 8.25 -6.51
N VAL A 172 7.48 9.36 -5.99
CA VAL A 172 7.37 9.59 -4.54
C VAL A 172 6.51 8.51 -3.86
N VAL A 173 5.38 8.11 -4.47
CA VAL A 173 4.55 7.02 -3.92
C VAL A 173 5.33 5.71 -3.89
N LYS A 174 6.08 5.42 -4.95
CA LYS A 174 6.91 4.21 -5.04
C LYS A 174 7.94 4.14 -3.91
N SER A 175 8.66 5.22 -3.66
CA SER A 175 9.61 5.31 -2.56
C SER A 175 8.95 5.19 -1.19
N LYS A 176 7.74 5.74 -1.00
CA LYS A 176 6.98 5.58 0.25
C LYS A 176 6.55 4.13 0.48
N ILE A 177 6.18 3.39 -0.57
CA ILE A 177 5.83 1.96 -0.47
C ILE A 177 7.05 1.14 -0.06
N ASP A 178 8.22 1.38 -0.66
CA ASP A 178 9.45 0.68 -0.28
C ASP A 178 9.83 0.97 1.19
N ALA A 179 9.75 2.24 1.61
CA ALA A 179 9.99 2.63 3.00
C ALA A 179 9.04 1.94 3.97
N ALA A 180 7.72 2.04 3.74
CA ALA A 180 6.71 1.45 4.60
C ALA A 180 6.79 -0.09 4.64
N THR A 181 7.08 -0.74 3.51
CA THR A 181 7.25 -2.21 3.49
C THR A 181 8.46 -2.62 4.32
N GLY A 182 9.56 -1.88 4.22
CA GLY A 182 10.75 -2.10 5.04
C GLY A 182 10.50 -1.87 6.53
N GLU A 183 9.84 -0.75 6.87
CA GLU A 183 9.44 -0.43 8.25
C GLU A 183 8.52 -1.49 8.83
N ILE A 184 7.41 -1.82 8.15
CA ILE A 184 6.47 -2.87 8.57
C ILE A 184 7.19 -4.21 8.75
N SER A 185 8.07 -4.60 7.84
CA SER A 185 8.80 -5.88 7.95
C SER A 185 9.73 -5.90 9.17
N ASN A 186 10.45 -4.80 9.40
CA ASN A 186 11.37 -4.66 10.52
C ASN A 186 10.62 -4.61 11.87
N GLU A 187 9.54 -3.84 11.93
CA GLU A 187 8.69 -3.74 13.13
C GLU A 187 8.00 -5.08 13.42
N THR A 188 7.46 -5.75 12.40
CA THR A 188 6.89 -7.09 12.56
C THR A 188 7.90 -8.03 13.21
N LYS A 189 9.13 -8.07 12.68
CA LYS A 189 10.20 -8.88 13.24
C LYS A 189 10.51 -8.48 14.69
N SER A 190 10.65 -7.19 14.98
CA SER A 190 10.97 -6.71 16.33
C SER A 190 9.90 -7.11 17.35
N TYR A 191 8.61 -6.97 17.01
CA TYR A 191 7.51 -7.34 17.91
C TYR A 191 7.34 -8.86 18.03
N MET A 192 7.65 -9.63 16.98
CA MET A 192 7.71 -11.10 17.07
C MET A 192 8.84 -11.54 18.00
N ASP A 193 10.04 -10.97 17.86
CA ASP A 193 11.19 -11.27 18.73
C ASP A 193 10.90 -10.93 20.20
N GLN A 194 10.25 -9.77 20.46
CA GLN A 194 9.79 -9.39 21.79
C GLN A 194 8.76 -10.38 22.36
N THR A 195 7.80 -10.80 21.54
CA THR A 195 6.81 -11.81 21.93
C THR A 195 7.52 -13.10 22.35
N ILE A 196 8.44 -13.62 21.55
CA ILE A 196 9.20 -14.83 21.88
C ILE A 196 9.94 -14.66 23.21
N ALA A 197 10.68 -13.57 23.38
CA ALA A 197 11.44 -13.31 24.59
C ALA A 197 10.55 -13.25 25.86
N GLU A 198 9.40 -12.60 25.79
CA GLU A 198 8.46 -12.52 26.91
C GLU A 198 7.88 -13.89 27.30
N TYR A 199 7.45 -14.69 26.31
CA TYR A 199 6.83 -15.97 26.58
C TYR A 199 7.84 -17.08 26.94
N SER A 200 9.05 -17.09 26.35
CA SER A 200 10.13 -18.00 26.78
C SER A 200 10.58 -17.73 28.21
N ASN A 201 10.68 -16.46 28.63
CA ASN A 201 10.95 -16.10 30.02
C ASN A 201 9.83 -16.57 30.98
N THR A 202 8.59 -16.61 30.48
CA THR A 202 7.44 -17.09 31.26
C THR A 202 7.47 -18.61 31.40
N GLU A 203 7.78 -19.35 30.34
CA GLU A 203 7.95 -20.81 30.36
C GLU A 203 9.02 -21.23 31.37
N GLY A 204 10.18 -20.57 31.39
CA GLY A 204 11.26 -20.83 32.35
C GLY A 204 10.79 -20.67 33.80
N LYS A 205 10.13 -19.55 34.13
CA LYS A 205 9.58 -19.30 35.47
C LYS A 205 8.52 -20.32 35.89
N VAL A 206 7.67 -20.73 34.95
CA VAL A 206 6.65 -21.76 35.19
C VAL A 206 7.32 -23.12 35.45
N SER A 207 8.31 -23.50 34.64
CA SER A 207 9.09 -24.73 34.82
C SER A 207 9.82 -24.76 36.17
N GLU A 208 10.43 -23.64 36.58
CA GLU A 208 11.04 -23.50 37.91
C GLU A 208 10.01 -23.68 39.03
N ALA A 209 8.82 -23.07 38.92
CA ALA A 209 7.76 -23.21 39.92
C ALA A 209 7.20 -24.64 40.03
N PHE A 210 7.14 -25.38 38.92
CA PHE A 210 6.78 -26.80 38.95
C PHE A 210 7.88 -27.68 39.53
N SER A 211 9.15 -27.34 39.28
CA SER A 211 10.30 -28.10 39.78
C SER A 211 10.58 -27.84 41.27
N ALA A 212 10.24 -26.66 41.79
CA ALA A 212 10.42 -26.28 43.19
C ALA A 212 9.34 -26.83 44.15
N ASN A 213 8.25 -27.40 43.60
CA ASN A 213 7.14 -28.00 44.36
C ASN A 213 7.17 -29.55 44.36
N ASN A 214 8.25 -30.16 43.85
CA ASN A 214 8.56 -31.60 43.97
C ASN A 214 9.77 -31.80 44.88
#